data_AF-A0A7S0GD89-F1
#
_entry.id   AF-A0A7S0GD89-F1
#
_cell.length_a   1.000
_cell.length_b   1.000
_cell.length_c   1.000
_cell.angle_alpha   90.00
_cell.angle_beta   90.00
_cell.angle_gamma   90.00
#
_symmetry.space_group_name_H-M   'P 1'
#
loop_
_entity.id
_entity.type
_entity.pdbx_description
1 polymer ?
#
loop_
_entity_poly.entity_id
_entity_poly.type
_entity_poly.pdbx_seq_one_letter_code
_entity_poly.pdbx_strand_id
1 'polypeptide(L)'
;FFVTMVADNGAWGNMFDIVAKQTITISTFKIHALIGSYSVEVWTKSGTYVDNIDLNGWTQVLSNTTTGAGEGSANLLPLFSSPVAISIGSKQAFYVTLNSKKIRYSNGSTEGALYKSNDHIEFFEGVGLSSNPSSEINMFSPRIFNGYILYYLGPDEEGINVALGGVASQSSTEYDAFASRAIDGNSDGNFRNWDSSSVTHTQSEREAWWKVDLQESFHIHTIKLYNRIDNCQDRLQHFQVQLL
;
A
#
# COMPACT_ATOMS: atom_id res chain seq x y z
N PHE A 1 -2.36 -2.11 3.98
CA PHE A 1 -2.09 -3.37 4.71
C PHE A 1 -0.66 -3.81 4.48
N PHE A 2 0.13 -3.89 5.54
CA PHE A 2 1.52 -4.37 5.48
C PHE A 2 1.56 -5.89 5.50
N VAL A 3 2.21 -6.54 4.51
CA VAL A 3 2.39 -7.99 4.50
C VAL A 3 3.63 -8.35 5.31
N THR A 4 4.81 -8.22 4.70
CA THR A 4 6.14 -8.42 5.30
C THR A 4 7.23 -7.76 4.46
N MET A 5 8.46 -7.69 4.98
CA MET A 5 9.65 -7.18 4.28
C MET A 5 10.91 -8.06 4.49
N VAL A 6 10.78 -9.26 5.07
CA VAL A 6 11.91 -10.13 5.45
C VAL A 6 12.87 -10.42 4.28
N ALA A 7 12.33 -10.70 3.10
CA ALA A 7 13.05 -10.73 1.82
C ALA A 7 14.14 -11.79 1.64
N ASP A 8 13.82 -13.02 2.01
CA ASP A 8 14.72 -14.17 1.94
C ASP A 8 15.28 -14.43 0.51
N ASN A 9 14.51 -14.10 -0.53
CA ASN A 9 14.77 -14.56 -1.89
C ASN A 9 14.25 -13.57 -2.96
N GLY A 10 14.56 -13.85 -4.24
CA GLY A 10 14.06 -13.08 -5.37
C GLY A 10 13.46 -13.90 -6.51
N ALA A 11 12.48 -13.33 -7.22
CA ALA A 11 11.85 -13.90 -8.43
C ALA A 11 11.65 -12.83 -9.51
N TRP A 12 11.12 -13.27 -10.64
CA TRP A 12 10.45 -12.38 -11.59
C TRP A 12 9.13 -11.87 -11.04
N GLY A 13 8.32 -12.75 -10.47
CA GLY A 13 7.04 -12.35 -9.89
C GLY A 13 6.55 -13.25 -8.77
N ASN A 14 5.43 -12.86 -8.19
CA ASN A 14 4.80 -13.55 -7.08
C ASN A 14 3.28 -13.54 -7.26
N MET A 15 2.67 -14.72 -7.15
CA MET A 15 1.23 -14.91 -7.18
C MET A 15 0.72 -15.22 -5.77
N PHE A 16 -0.44 -14.67 -5.40
CA PHE A 16 -1.06 -14.88 -4.10
C PHE A 16 -2.57 -14.57 -4.14
N ASP A 17 -3.29 -15.04 -3.13
CA ASP A 17 -4.72 -14.79 -2.95
C ASP A 17 -4.98 -13.77 -1.84
N ILE A 18 -6.05 -12.99 -2.00
CA ILE A 18 -6.63 -12.14 -0.97
C ILE A 18 -8.11 -12.50 -0.83
N VAL A 19 -8.60 -12.58 0.41
CA VAL A 19 -10.05 -12.63 0.71
C VAL A 19 -10.46 -11.34 1.40
N ALA A 20 -11.54 -10.74 0.94
CA ALA A 20 -12.09 -9.52 1.50
C ALA A 20 -13.02 -9.85 2.68
N LYS A 21 -12.75 -9.30 3.87
CA LYS A 21 -13.64 -9.36 5.04
C LYS A 21 -14.65 -8.21 5.08
N GLN A 22 -14.43 -7.19 4.25
CA GLN A 22 -15.37 -6.11 3.93
C GLN A 22 -15.22 -5.80 2.44
N THR A 23 -16.21 -5.17 1.82
CA THR A 23 -16.04 -4.72 0.43
C THR A 23 -14.90 -3.69 0.36
N ILE A 24 -13.90 -3.99 -0.46
CA ILE A 24 -12.72 -3.14 -0.65
C ILE A 24 -12.46 -2.93 -2.13
N THR A 25 -11.67 -1.91 -2.44
CA THR A 25 -11.09 -1.75 -3.78
C THR A 25 -9.58 -1.59 -3.67
N ILE A 26 -8.84 -2.56 -4.23
CA ILE A 26 -7.37 -2.52 -4.30
C ILE A 26 -6.96 -1.66 -5.48
N SER A 27 -6.07 -0.71 -5.22
CA SER A 27 -5.71 0.30 -6.21
C SER A 27 -4.26 0.28 -6.63
N THR A 28 -3.36 -0.23 -5.77
CA THR A 28 -1.94 -0.40 -6.06
C THR A 28 -1.28 -1.25 -4.99
N PHE A 29 0.02 -1.50 -5.16
CA PHE A 29 0.89 -2.13 -4.18
C PHE A 29 2.10 -1.24 -3.90
N LYS A 30 2.68 -1.38 -2.70
CA LYS A 30 4.13 -1.12 -2.55
C LYS A 30 4.84 -2.46 -2.68
N ILE A 31 5.90 -2.53 -3.47
CA ILE A 31 6.69 -3.75 -3.64
C ILE A 31 8.05 -3.61 -2.97
N HIS A 32 8.63 -4.72 -2.53
CA HIS A 32 10.03 -4.78 -2.18
C HIS A 32 10.84 -5.22 -3.41
N ALA A 33 11.62 -4.31 -3.98
CA ALA A 33 12.51 -4.59 -5.08
C ALA A 33 13.90 -4.00 -4.83
N LEU A 34 14.95 -4.72 -5.23
CA LEU A 34 16.33 -4.22 -5.14
C LEU A 34 16.52 -2.99 -6.04
N ILE A 35 17.48 -2.12 -5.70
CA ILE A 35 17.75 -0.87 -6.44
C ILE A 35 17.93 -1.14 -7.93
N GLY A 36 17.18 -0.41 -8.75
CA GLY A 36 17.23 -0.49 -10.21
C GLY A 36 15.92 -0.02 -10.85
N SER A 37 15.93 0.16 -12.16
CA SER A 37 14.73 0.48 -12.95
C SER A 37 14.23 -0.76 -13.67
N TYR A 38 12.93 -1.03 -13.57
CA TYR A 38 12.31 -2.24 -14.10
C TYR A 38 10.99 -1.91 -14.77
N SER A 39 10.61 -2.70 -15.76
CA SER A 39 9.20 -2.82 -16.14
C SER A 39 8.48 -3.62 -15.06
N VAL A 40 7.31 -3.15 -14.65
CA VAL A 40 6.43 -3.78 -13.68
C VAL A 40 5.06 -4.02 -14.28
N GLU A 41 4.50 -5.19 -14.02
CA GLU A 41 3.12 -5.51 -14.36
C GLU A 41 2.40 -6.07 -13.14
N VAL A 42 1.11 -5.77 -13.07
CA VAL A 42 0.19 -6.37 -12.10
C VAL A 42 -1.01 -6.92 -12.86
N TRP A 43 -1.29 -8.17 -12.59
CA TRP A 43 -2.43 -8.89 -13.13
C TRP A 43 -3.34 -9.34 -11.99
N THR A 44 -4.63 -9.46 -12.28
CA THR A 44 -5.62 -9.94 -11.31
C THR A 44 -6.58 -10.94 -11.94
N LYS A 45 -7.13 -11.84 -11.12
CA LYS A 45 -8.15 -12.82 -11.54
C LYS A 45 -9.13 -13.05 -10.39
N SER A 46 -10.42 -13.09 -10.71
CA SER A 46 -11.44 -13.46 -9.72
C SER A 46 -11.24 -14.92 -9.30
N GLY A 47 -11.35 -15.20 -7.99
CA GLY A 47 -11.05 -16.52 -7.44
C GLY A 47 -9.58 -16.64 -7.04
N THR A 48 -8.92 -17.73 -7.44
CA THR A 48 -7.58 -18.12 -6.99
C THR A 48 -6.58 -18.22 -8.13
N TYR A 49 -5.29 -18.02 -7.83
CA TYR A 49 -4.21 -18.28 -8.79
C TYR A 49 -3.93 -19.78 -8.99
N VAL A 50 -4.37 -20.64 -8.06
CA VAL A 50 -4.13 -22.10 -8.12
C VAL A 50 -4.70 -22.65 -9.44
N ASP A 51 -3.90 -23.46 -10.14
CA ASP A 51 -4.18 -24.00 -11.49
C ASP A 51 -4.37 -22.94 -12.59
N ASN A 52 -4.04 -21.66 -12.34
CA ASN A 52 -4.25 -20.55 -13.26
C ASN A 52 -2.95 -19.73 -13.46
N ILE A 53 -1.80 -20.39 -13.58
CA ILE A 53 -0.48 -19.73 -13.65
C ILE A 53 -0.11 -19.20 -15.03
N ASP A 54 -0.88 -19.56 -16.07
CA ASP A 54 -0.62 -19.25 -17.49
C ASP A 54 -1.15 -17.87 -17.93
N LEU A 55 -1.70 -17.10 -17.00
CA LEU A 55 -2.37 -15.81 -17.23
C LEU A 55 -3.64 -15.88 -18.10
N ASN A 56 -4.13 -17.06 -18.45
CA ASN A 56 -5.39 -17.17 -19.18
C ASN A 56 -6.58 -16.72 -18.31
N GLY A 57 -7.34 -15.77 -18.85
CA GLY A 57 -8.45 -15.14 -18.14
C GLY A 57 -8.02 -14.30 -16.93
N TRP A 58 -6.78 -13.81 -16.91
CA TRP A 58 -6.34 -12.74 -16.03
C TRP A 58 -6.52 -11.38 -16.72
N THR A 59 -6.72 -10.34 -15.91
CA THR A 59 -6.81 -8.95 -16.36
C THR A 59 -5.57 -8.19 -15.92
N GLN A 60 -4.86 -7.54 -16.84
CA GLN A 60 -3.78 -6.63 -16.50
C GLN A 60 -4.36 -5.33 -15.94
N VAL A 61 -3.93 -4.94 -14.74
CA VAL A 61 -4.37 -3.70 -14.06
C VAL A 61 -3.25 -2.69 -13.92
N LEU A 62 -1.99 -3.09 -14.15
CA LEU A 62 -0.85 -2.20 -14.26
C LEU A 62 0.14 -2.73 -15.29
N SER A 63 0.66 -1.84 -16.13
CA SER A 63 1.86 -2.03 -16.95
C SER A 63 2.60 -0.70 -17.00
N ASN A 64 3.73 -0.60 -16.31
CA ASN A 64 4.48 0.64 -16.18
C ASN A 64 5.97 0.38 -15.90
N THR A 65 6.73 1.43 -15.61
CA THR A 65 8.07 1.33 -15.04
C THR A 65 8.03 1.64 -13.54
N THR A 66 9.02 1.13 -12.81
CA THR A 66 9.21 1.44 -11.39
C THR A 66 10.69 1.41 -11.03
N THR A 67 11.04 2.11 -9.95
CA THR A 67 12.40 2.13 -9.39
C THR A 67 12.38 1.40 -8.05
N GLY A 68 13.13 0.30 -7.96
CA GLY A 68 13.28 -0.45 -6.70
C GLY A 68 13.94 0.41 -5.63
N ALA A 69 13.38 0.42 -4.42
CA ALA A 69 13.89 1.22 -3.30
C ALA A 69 15.10 0.57 -2.59
N GLY A 70 15.44 -0.67 -2.90
CA GLY A 70 16.53 -1.39 -2.25
C GLY A 70 16.07 -2.24 -1.07
N GLU A 71 17.05 -2.91 -0.46
CA GLU A 71 16.79 -3.87 0.60
C GLU A 71 16.18 -3.19 1.84
N GLY A 72 15.13 -3.81 2.38
CA GLY A 72 14.40 -3.31 3.54
C GLY A 72 13.44 -2.15 3.24
N SER A 73 13.39 -1.67 1.99
CA SER A 73 12.56 -0.53 1.59
C SER A 73 11.54 -0.93 0.53
N ALA A 74 10.30 -0.46 0.68
CA ALA A 74 9.24 -0.71 -0.28
C ALA A 74 9.01 0.54 -1.15
N ASN A 75 9.01 0.38 -2.48
CA ASN A 75 8.65 1.45 -3.41
C ASN A 75 7.16 1.37 -3.76
N LEU A 76 6.52 2.53 -3.87
CA LEU A 76 5.15 2.65 -4.36
C LEU A 76 5.12 2.31 -5.86
N LEU A 77 4.10 1.55 -6.27
CA LEU A 77 3.77 1.39 -7.67
C LEU A 77 2.74 2.44 -8.09
N PRO A 78 2.75 2.86 -9.36
CA PRO A 78 1.68 3.68 -9.92
C PRO A 78 0.30 3.04 -9.70
N LEU A 79 -0.74 3.87 -9.65
CA LEU A 79 -2.11 3.39 -9.52
C LEU A 79 -2.50 2.46 -10.68
N PHE A 80 -3.34 1.48 -10.37
CA PHE A 80 -3.93 0.61 -11.36
C PHE A 80 -4.78 1.42 -12.35
N SER A 81 -4.69 1.08 -13.63
CA SER A 81 -5.55 1.65 -14.67
C SER A 81 -7.02 1.34 -14.43
N SER A 82 -7.31 0.19 -13.81
CA SER A 82 -8.61 -0.18 -13.28
C SER A 82 -8.43 -0.73 -11.86
N PRO A 83 -8.82 0.00 -10.81
CA PRO A 83 -8.85 -0.52 -9.45
C PRO A 83 -9.71 -1.80 -9.35
N VAL A 84 -9.34 -2.69 -8.45
CA VAL A 84 -9.92 -4.03 -8.32
C VAL A 84 -10.85 -4.07 -7.12
N ALA A 85 -12.14 -3.94 -7.38
CA ALA A 85 -13.18 -4.12 -6.37
C ALA A 85 -13.33 -5.59 -5.99
N ILE A 86 -13.29 -5.89 -4.69
CA ILE A 86 -13.45 -7.23 -4.12
C ILE A 86 -14.60 -7.15 -3.12
N SER A 87 -15.70 -7.84 -3.44
CA SER A 87 -16.87 -7.90 -2.55
C SER A 87 -16.53 -8.69 -1.29
N ILE A 88 -17.16 -8.35 -0.17
CA ILE A 88 -17.06 -9.11 1.07
C ILE A 88 -17.23 -10.63 0.84
N GLY A 89 -16.39 -11.44 1.49
CA GLY A 89 -16.31 -12.89 1.36
C GLY A 89 -15.71 -13.39 0.05
N SER A 90 -15.45 -12.51 -0.92
CA SER A 90 -14.89 -12.90 -2.22
C SER A 90 -13.38 -13.02 -2.16
N LYS A 91 -12.87 -13.94 -2.96
CA LYS A 91 -11.44 -14.15 -3.17
C LYS A 91 -11.00 -13.53 -4.50
N GLN A 92 -9.83 -12.91 -4.49
CA GLN A 92 -9.18 -12.36 -5.67
C GLN A 92 -7.70 -12.76 -5.68
N ALA A 93 -7.23 -13.20 -6.84
CA ALA A 93 -5.83 -13.52 -7.07
C ALA A 93 -5.09 -12.32 -7.68
N PHE A 94 -3.81 -12.19 -7.35
CA PHE A 94 -2.92 -11.21 -7.94
C PHE A 94 -1.61 -11.86 -8.38
N TYR A 95 -1.04 -11.32 -9.46
CA TYR A 95 0.32 -11.60 -9.90
C TYR A 95 1.07 -10.29 -10.06
N VAL A 96 2.12 -10.10 -9.28
CA VAL A 96 2.99 -8.92 -9.34
C VAL A 96 4.34 -9.34 -9.89
N THR A 97 4.76 -8.74 -11.01
CA THR A 97 5.98 -9.16 -11.72
C THR A 97 6.83 -8.01 -12.20
N LEU A 98 8.13 -8.27 -12.26
CA LEU A 98 9.13 -7.43 -12.91
C LEU A 98 9.71 -8.15 -14.13
N ASN A 99 10.33 -7.40 -15.04
CA ASN A 99 11.15 -7.95 -16.12
C ASN A 99 12.54 -8.44 -15.64
N SER A 100 12.71 -8.75 -14.36
CA SER A 100 13.97 -9.22 -13.79
C SER A 100 13.75 -10.00 -12.49
N LYS A 101 14.76 -10.77 -12.05
CA LYS A 101 14.73 -11.54 -10.78
C LYS A 101 14.84 -10.67 -9.51
N LYS A 102 14.36 -9.41 -9.54
CA LYS A 102 14.66 -8.39 -8.52
C LYS A 102 13.53 -8.11 -7.54
N ILE A 103 12.31 -8.57 -7.79
CA ILE A 103 11.26 -8.53 -6.77
C ILE A 103 11.66 -9.47 -5.63
N ARG A 104 11.46 -9.03 -4.40
CA ARG A 104 11.74 -9.82 -3.20
C ARG A 104 10.46 -10.49 -2.72
N TYR A 105 10.60 -11.71 -2.25
CA TYR A 105 9.54 -12.44 -1.54
C TYR A 105 10.17 -13.13 -0.33
N SER A 106 9.33 -13.64 0.56
CA SER A 106 9.76 -14.45 1.70
C SER A 106 9.39 -15.93 1.55
N ASN A 107 10.10 -16.80 2.26
CA ASN A 107 9.76 -18.21 2.33
C ASN A 107 8.46 -18.37 3.12
N GLY A 108 7.49 -19.07 2.52
CA GLY A 108 6.25 -19.44 3.20
C GLY A 108 6.40 -20.70 4.05
N SER A 109 5.30 -21.08 4.66
CA SER A 109 5.11 -22.33 5.41
C SER A 109 4.26 -23.34 4.64
N THR A 110 3.15 -22.93 4.03
CA THR A 110 2.21 -23.80 3.31
C THR A 110 1.46 -22.98 2.27
N GLU A 111 1.48 -23.45 1.03
CA GLU A 111 0.83 -22.75 -0.08
C GLU A 111 -0.67 -22.58 0.17
N GLY A 112 -1.19 -21.37 -0.03
CA GLY A 112 -2.60 -21.07 0.21
C GLY A 112 -3.01 -20.99 1.68
N ALA A 113 -2.07 -21.09 2.63
CA ALA A 113 -2.36 -20.88 4.05
C ALA A 113 -2.56 -19.39 4.36
N LEU A 114 -3.43 -19.09 5.34
CA LEU A 114 -3.58 -17.73 5.85
C LEU A 114 -2.26 -17.28 6.49
N TYR A 115 -1.65 -16.24 5.93
CA TYR A 115 -0.42 -15.68 6.50
C TYR A 115 -0.72 -14.51 7.45
N LYS A 116 -1.65 -13.63 7.06
CA LYS A 116 -1.93 -12.41 7.82
C LYS A 116 -3.34 -11.87 7.55
N SER A 117 -3.95 -11.23 8.54
CA SER A 117 -5.29 -10.64 8.43
C SER A 117 -5.40 -9.34 9.23
N ASN A 118 -6.36 -8.51 8.86
CA ASN A 118 -6.90 -7.41 9.68
C ASN A 118 -8.45 -7.41 9.60
N ASP A 119 -9.11 -6.31 9.98
CA ASP A 119 -10.57 -6.23 9.94
C ASP A 119 -11.17 -6.14 8.53
N HIS A 120 -10.34 -5.92 7.50
CA HIS A 120 -10.78 -5.68 6.13
C HIS A 120 -10.41 -6.79 5.16
N ILE A 121 -9.23 -7.42 5.34
CA ILE A 121 -8.71 -8.44 4.42
C ILE A 121 -7.99 -9.58 5.12
N GLU A 122 -7.92 -10.71 4.43
CA GLU A 122 -7.07 -11.86 4.69
C GLU A 122 -6.11 -12.02 3.50
N PHE A 123 -4.82 -12.22 3.81
CA PHE A 123 -3.77 -12.45 2.83
C PHE A 123 -3.23 -13.87 3.00
N PHE A 124 -3.15 -14.60 1.89
CA PHE A 124 -2.74 -16.00 1.85
C PHE A 124 -1.37 -16.15 1.19
N GLU A 125 -0.57 -17.09 1.69
CA GLU A 125 0.69 -17.47 1.06
C GLU A 125 0.46 -17.97 -0.36
N GLY A 126 1.41 -17.72 -1.25
CA GLY A 126 1.31 -18.13 -2.65
C GLY A 126 2.61 -18.68 -3.20
N VAL A 127 3.00 -18.26 -4.40
CA VAL A 127 4.10 -18.86 -5.18
C VAL A 127 4.95 -17.81 -5.88
N GLY A 128 6.26 -18.03 -5.96
CA GLY A 128 7.19 -17.21 -6.74
C GLY A 128 7.43 -17.83 -8.11
N LEU A 129 7.55 -17.01 -9.16
CA LEU A 129 7.78 -17.49 -10.53
C LEU A 129 9.21 -17.19 -11.01
N SER A 130 9.84 -18.18 -11.65
CA SER A 130 11.22 -18.09 -12.15
C SER A 130 11.40 -17.27 -13.43
N SER A 131 10.30 -16.93 -14.08
CA SER A 131 10.18 -16.25 -15.38
C SER A 131 8.77 -15.67 -15.49
N ASN A 132 8.56 -14.75 -16.44
CA ASN A 132 7.20 -14.34 -16.81
C ASN A 132 6.45 -15.56 -17.39
N PRO A 133 5.13 -15.73 -17.14
CA PRO A 133 4.39 -16.89 -17.62
C PRO A 133 4.51 -17.06 -19.13
N SER A 134 5.30 -18.07 -19.49
CA SER A 134 5.48 -18.65 -20.81
C SER A 134 5.72 -20.14 -20.58
N SER A 135 5.55 -20.98 -21.60
CA SER A 135 5.30 -22.43 -21.52
C SER A 135 6.20 -23.31 -20.62
N GLU A 136 7.28 -22.78 -20.03
CA GLU A 136 8.12 -23.46 -19.04
C GLU A 136 8.39 -22.55 -17.83
N ILE A 137 7.58 -22.67 -16.78
CA ILE A 137 7.71 -21.89 -15.54
C ILE A 137 8.19 -22.81 -14.42
N ASN A 138 9.33 -22.50 -13.80
CA ASN A 138 9.64 -23.09 -12.49
C ASN A 138 8.93 -22.28 -11.41
N MET A 139 8.09 -22.96 -10.64
CA MET A 139 7.39 -22.39 -9.50
C MET A 139 8.16 -22.67 -8.22
N PHE A 140 8.25 -21.64 -7.39
CA PHE A 140 8.76 -21.75 -6.03
C PHE A 140 7.58 -21.65 -5.07
N SER A 141 7.36 -22.69 -4.29
CA SER A 141 6.26 -22.76 -3.35
C SER A 141 6.78 -23.27 -1.99
N PRO A 142 6.23 -22.80 -0.86
CA PRO A 142 5.34 -21.64 -0.70
C PRO A 142 6.14 -20.33 -0.60
N ARG A 143 5.57 -19.20 -1.05
CA ARG A 143 6.20 -17.87 -1.04
C ARG A 143 5.22 -16.78 -0.61
N ILE A 144 5.73 -15.81 0.15
CA ILE A 144 4.97 -14.67 0.67
C ILE A 144 5.38 -13.40 -0.07
N PHE A 145 4.40 -12.60 -0.47
CA PHE A 145 4.63 -11.28 -1.07
C PHE A 145 5.22 -10.30 -0.07
N ASN A 146 6.29 -9.61 -0.48
CA ASN A 146 6.92 -8.59 0.36
C ASN A 146 6.52 -7.21 -0.12
N GLY A 147 5.83 -6.48 0.74
CA GLY A 147 5.28 -5.19 0.42
C GLY A 147 3.99 -4.86 1.15
N TYR A 148 3.21 -3.99 0.52
CA TYR A 148 1.98 -3.44 1.06
C TYR A 148 0.87 -3.51 0.03
N ILE A 149 -0.34 -3.79 0.50
CA ILE A 149 -1.58 -3.75 -0.28
C ILE A 149 -2.30 -2.45 0.04
N LEU A 150 -2.53 -1.62 -0.97
CA LEU A 150 -3.15 -0.31 -0.85
C LEU A 150 -4.57 -0.40 -1.39
N TYR A 151 -5.54 -0.11 -0.53
CA TYR A 151 -6.97 -0.24 -0.83
C TYR A 151 -7.78 0.77 -0.02
N TYR A 152 -9.03 0.95 -0.43
CA TYR A 152 -10.06 1.71 0.29
C TYR A 152 -11.31 0.86 0.51
N LEU A 153 -12.16 1.26 1.47
CA LEU A 153 -13.38 0.55 1.84
C LEU A 153 -14.57 1.05 1.00
N GLY A 154 -15.49 0.13 0.68
CA GLY A 154 -16.76 0.43 0.01
C GLY A 154 -16.67 0.53 -1.52
N PRO A 155 -17.81 0.39 -2.22
CA PRO A 155 -17.92 0.57 -3.67
C PRO A 155 -18.02 2.05 -4.10
N ASP A 156 -18.24 2.98 -3.16
CA ASP A 156 -18.57 4.38 -3.45
C ASP A 156 -17.52 5.36 -2.88
N GLU A 157 -16.82 6.03 -3.79
CA GLU A 157 -16.22 7.38 -3.70
C GLU A 157 -15.27 7.81 -2.56
N GLU A 158 -14.77 6.93 -1.68
CA GLU A 158 -13.56 7.29 -0.92
C GLU A 158 -12.34 6.77 -1.65
N GLY A 159 -11.85 7.55 -2.62
CA GLY A 159 -10.55 7.31 -3.25
C GLY A 159 -9.46 7.07 -2.21
N ILE A 160 -8.36 6.45 -2.63
CA ILE A 160 -7.25 6.06 -1.72
C ILE A 160 -6.75 7.29 -0.97
N ASN A 161 -6.58 7.17 0.35
CA ASN A 161 -5.82 8.16 1.10
C ASN A 161 -4.33 8.02 0.77
N VAL A 162 -3.90 8.67 -0.31
CA VAL A 162 -2.50 8.68 -0.78
C VAL A 162 -1.54 9.35 0.21
N ALA A 163 -2.04 10.15 1.15
CA ALA A 163 -1.22 10.80 2.17
C ALA A 163 -0.55 9.79 3.11
N LEU A 164 -1.17 8.62 3.37
CA LEU A 164 -0.59 7.54 4.19
C LEU A 164 0.73 6.99 3.64
N GLY A 165 0.97 7.17 2.35
CA GLY A 165 2.18 6.70 1.68
C GLY A 165 3.28 7.77 1.59
N GLY A 166 2.98 9.01 1.93
CA GLY A 166 3.86 10.17 1.73
C GLY A 166 4.84 10.42 2.86
N VAL A 167 5.60 11.51 2.71
CA VAL A 167 6.58 11.99 3.69
C VAL A 167 6.08 13.33 4.23
N ALA A 168 5.67 13.35 5.49
CA ALA A 168 5.18 14.56 6.14
C ALA A 168 6.31 15.39 6.75
N SER A 169 6.21 16.71 6.65
CA SER A 169 7.06 17.69 7.32
C SER A 169 6.22 18.87 7.83
N GLN A 170 6.75 19.63 8.77
CA GLN A 170 6.10 20.81 9.34
C GLN A 170 7.14 21.87 9.72
N SER A 171 6.71 23.12 9.86
CA SER A 171 7.57 24.28 10.10
C SER A 171 8.47 24.15 11.34
N SER A 172 7.94 23.58 12.42
CA SER A 172 8.65 23.28 13.67
C SER A 172 7.93 22.16 14.42
N THR A 173 8.56 21.52 15.41
CA THR A 173 7.91 20.46 16.22
C THR A 173 7.93 20.84 17.70
N GLU A 174 6.78 20.67 18.37
CA GLU A 174 6.63 20.79 19.83
C GLU A 174 6.02 19.49 20.40
N TYR A 175 6.31 19.16 21.67
CA TYR A 175 5.76 18.00 22.38
C TYR A 175 5.97 16.63 21.70
N ASP A 176 7.04 16.47 20.91
CA ASP A 176 7.30 15.27 20.10
C ASP A 176 6.14 14.90 19.15
N ALA A 177 5.30 15.88 18.80
CA ALA A 177 4.13 15.72 17.95
C ALA A 177 4.51 15.90 16.48
N PHE A 178 5.29 14.95 15.98
CA PHE A 178 5.86 14.93 14.64
C PHE A 178 4.79 14.95 13.54
N ALA A 179 5.16 15.54 12.39
CA ALA A 179 4.29 15.70 11.22
C ALA A 179 3.68 14.39 10.70
N SER A 180 4.37 13.26 10.88
CA SER A 180 3.92 11.94 10.43
C SER A 180 2.63 11.47 11.10
N ARG A 181 2.27 12.00 12.28
CA ARG A 181 1.02 11.63 12.97
C ARG A 181 -0.22 11.98 12.13
N ALA A 182 -0.20 13.09 11.40
CA ALA A 182 -1.33 13.47 10.52
C ALA A 182 -1.54 12.54 9.30
N ILE A 183 -0.64 11.59 9.06
CA ILE A 183 -0.73 10.60 7.97
C ILE A 183 -0.56 9.15 8.47
N ASP A 184 -0.78 8.90 9.76
CA ASP A 184 -0.63 7.56 10.36
C ASP A 184 -1.85 6.65 10.16
N GLY A 185 -2.95 7.19 9.63
CA GLY A 185 -4.21 6.47 9.39
C GLY A 185 -5.18 6.48 10.57
N ASN A 186 -4.87 7.20 11.65
CA ASN A 186 -5.74 7.44 12.79
C ASN A 186 -6.29 8.89 12.71
N SER A 187 -7.60 9.06 12.92
CA SER A 187 -8.25 10.39 12.92
C SER A 187 -8.65 10.85 14.32
N ASP A 188 -8.11 10.21 15.38
CA ASP A 188 -8.34 10.62 16.77
C ASP A 188 -7.72 12.01 17.03
N GLY A 189 -8.59 13.01 17.14
CA GLY A 189 -8.21 14.39 17.44
C GLY A 189 -7.82 14.64 18.90
N ASN A 190 -7.82 13.63 19.78
CA ASN A 190 -7.45 13.80 21.18
C ASN A 190 -5.93 13.83 21.35
N PHE A 191 -5.35 15.03 21.44
CA PHE A 191 -3.91 15.21 21.63
C PHE A 191 -3.42 14.60 22.93
N ARG A 192 -4.30 14.60 23.94
CA ARG A 192 -4.14 14.03 25.27
C ARG A 192 -4.38 12.52 25.26
N ASN A 193 -3.76 11.80 24.33
CA ASN A 193 -3.76 10.35 24.34
C ASN A 193 -2.28 9.91 24.43
N TRP A 194 -1.76 9.81 25.64
CA TRP A 194 -0.32 9.70 25.90
C TRP A 194 0.33 8.48 25.24
N ASP A 195 -0.43 7.39 25.10
CA ASP A 195 0.05 6.15 24.52
C ASP A 195 -0.25 6.01 23.00
N SER A 196 -1.10 6.88 22.43
CA SER A 196 -1.55 6.74 21.03
C SER A 196 -2.02 8.03 20.33
N SER A 197 -1.49 9.19 20.74
CA SER A 197 -1.85 10.49 20.17
C SER A 197 -1.46 10.59 18.68
N SER A 198 -2.44 10.92 17.85
CA SER A 198 -2.32 11.04 16.38
C SER A 198 -2.34 12.50 15.90
N VAL A 199 -2.23 13.45 16.84
CA VAL A 199 -2.29 14.89 16.53
C VAL A 199 -0.88 15.47 16.44
N THR A 200 -0.60 16.28 15.41
CA THR A 200 0.67 17.02 15.22
C THR A 200 0.69 18.31 16.04
N HIS A 201 1.88 18.87 16.28
CA HIS A 201 1.99 20.18 16.95
C HIS A 201 3.27 20.92 16.53
N THR A 202 3.11 22.14 16.02
CA THR A 202 4.21 23.09 15.79
C THR A 202 4.47 23.92 17.04
N GLN A 203 5.58 24.64 17.10
CA GLN A 203 5.74 25.71 18.08
C GLN A 203 4.77 26.86 17.78
N SER A 204 4.59 27.76 18.76
CA SER A 204 3.85 29.00 18.56
C SER A 204 4.66 29.96 17.68
N GLU A 205 4.37 29.97 16.38
CA GLU A 205 5.07 30.77 15.38
C GLU A 205 4.12 31.42 14.36
N ARG A 206 4.61 32.42 13.63
CA ARG A 206 3.85 33.01 12.52
C ARG A 206 3.94 32.11 11.30
N GLU A 207 2.83 32.00 10.57
CA GLU A 207 2.77 31.22 9.32
C GLU A 207 3.20 29.76 9.49
N ALA A 208 2.84 29.16 10.63
CA ALA A 208 3.06 27.74 10.88
C ALA A 208 2.43 26.90 9.76
N TRP A 209 3.16 25.90 9.28
CA TRP A 209 2.74 25.08 8.15
C TRP A 209 2.99 23.60 8.40
N TRP A 210 2.19 22.78 7.74
CA TRP A 210 2.37 21.34 7.62
C TRP A 210 2.25 20.96 6.15
N LYS A 211 3.04 19.99 5.70
CA LYS A 211 3.10 19.52 4.32
C LYS A 211 3.23 18.00 4.29
N VAL A 212 2.58 17.35 3.34
CA VAL A 212 2.91 16.00 2.91
C VAL A 212 3.43 16.02 1.47
N ASP A 213 4.58 15.41 1.27
CA ASP A 213 5.09 15.06 -0.05
C ASP A 213 4.55 13.67 -0.41
N LEU A 214 3.70 13.60 -1.44
CA LEU A 214 3.06 12.35 -1.87
C LEU A 214 4.01 11.43 -2.64
N GLN A 215 5.25 11.86 -2.90
CA GLN A 215 6.32 11.15 -3.62
C GLN A 215 6.06 10.93 -5.13
N GLU A 216 4.82 11.07 -5.58
CA GLU A 216 4.40 11.04 -6.97
C GLU A 216 3.30 12.09 -7.22
N SER A 217 3.02 12.39 -8.49
CA SER A 217 1.91 13.29 -8.86
C SER A 217 0.59 12.54 -8.86
N PHE A 218 -0.40 13.05 -8.11
CA PHE A 218 -1.76 12.49 -8.04
C PHE A 218 -2.81 13.50 -8.48
N HIS A 219 -3.88 13.02 -9.10
CA HIS A 219 -5.12 13.81 -9.20
C HIS A 219 -5.89 13.73 -7.88
N ILE A 220 -5.84 14.83 -7.12
CA ILE A 220 -6.50 14.92 -5.81
C ILE A 220 -7.98 15.25 -5.99
N HIS A 221 -8.85 14.33 -5.57
CA HIS A 221 -10.30 14.50 -5.64
C HIS A 221 -10.88 15.09 -4.36
N THR A 222 -10.34 14.69 -3.21
CA THR A 222 -10.84 15.11 -1.90
C THR A 222 -9.68 15.27 -0.93
N ILE A 223 -9.73 16.31 -0.11
CA ILE A 223 -8.84 16.55 1.02
C ILE A 223 -9.72 16.58 2.26
N LYS A 224 -9.44 15.71 3.24
CA LYS A 224 -10.10 15.69 4.54
C LYS A 224 -9.11 16.16 5.60
N LEU A 225 -9.50 17.16 6.39
CA LEU A 225 -8.71 17.68 7.52
C LEU A 225 -9.45 17.35 8.81
N TYR A 226 -8.76 16.67 9.73
CA TYR A 226 -9.28 16.36 11.06
C TYR A 226 -8.62 17.29 12.08
N ASN A 227 -9.43 18.11 12.76
CA ASN A 227 -8.93 19.04 13.77
C ASN A 227 -8.67 18.31 15.10
N ARG A 228 -7.81 18.90 15.94
CA ARG A 228 -7.74 18.54 17.36
C ARG A 228 -9.10 18.77 18.02
N ILE A 229 -9.50 17.90 18.96
CA ILE A 229 -10.83 17.97 19.59
C ILE A 229 -10.79 18.19 21.11
N ASP A 230 -9.69 17.91 21.80
CA ASP A 230 -9.62 17.98 23.27
C ASP A 230 -9.46 19.41 23.82
N ASN A 231 -8.83 20.32 23.06
CA ASN A 231 -8.64 21.73 23.39
C ASN A 231 -8.11 22.51 22.17
N CYS A 232 -8.15 23.84 22.22
CA CYS A 232 -7.52 24.75 21.24
C CYS A 232 -7.97 24.54 19.79
N GLN A 233 -9.23 24.13 19.58
CA GLN A 233 -9.80 23.86 18.26
C GLN A 233 -9.81 25.12 17.38
N ASP A 234 -9.85 26.29 18.03
CA ASP A 234 -9.76 27.62 17.42
C ASP A 234 -8.42 27.88 16.74
N ARG A 235 -7.36 27.09 16.98
CA ARG A 235 -6.07 27.31 16.30
C ARG A 235 -6.10 26.96 14.82
N LEU A 236 -6.96 26.01 14.41
CA LEU A 236 -7.09 25.60 13.01
C LEU A 236 -8.14 26.47 12.29
N GLN A 237 -7.89 27.78 12.23
CA GLN A 237 -8.70 28.75 11.51
C GLN A 237 -7.81 29.74 10.75
N HIS A 238 -8.38 30.44 9.76
CA HIS A 238 -7.64 31.39 8.91
C HIS A 238 -6.39 30.80 8.22
N PHE A 239 -6.47 29.54 7.81
CA PHE A 239 -5.41 28.84 7.08
C PHE A 239 -5.74 28.71 5.59
N GLN A 240 -4.75 28.26 4.81
CA GLN A 240 -4.91 27.93 3.40
C GLN A 240 -4.50 26.48 3.14
N VAL A 241 -5.14 25.85 2.16
CA VAL A 241 -4.73 24.55 1.61
C VAL A 241 -4.21 24.80 0.20
N GLN A 242 -2.98 24.38 -0.07
CA GLN A 242 -2.33 24.54 -1.36
C GLN A 242 -1.86 23.18 -1.88
N LEU A 243 -2.15 22.91 -3.15
CA LEU A 243 -1.54 21.84 -3.93
C LEU A 243 -0.39 22.44 -4.74
N LEU A 244 0.79 21.82 -4.66
CA LEU A 244 2.02 22.28 -5.31
C LEU A 244 2.34 21.43 -6.54
#